data_AF-A0A355RKG5-F1
#
_entry.id   AF-A0A355RKG5-F1
#
_cell.length_a   1.000
_cell.length_b   1.000
_cell.length_c   1.000
_cell.angle_alpha   90.00
_cell.angle_beta   90.00
_cell.angle_gamma   90.00
#
_symmetry.space_group_name_H-M   'P 1'
#
loop_
_entity.id
_entity.type
_entity.pdbx_description
1 polymer ?
#
loop_
_entity_poly.entity_id
_entity_poly.type
_entity_poly.pdbx_seq_one_letter_code
_entity_poly.pdbx_strand_id
1 'polypeptide(L)'
;MEEKLGKIVLSKRKELGLTQEELGKKIGYSAQAISKFEDGSASLSVMVLPNLTQALNLKVNDIVGISEEKEEEKEILPIPLLAKQIKQFRKKLKLSQTEFGEKLSLSQRTIRNYEEGYSIPPISFLLKIYKVFSFPPSKLIYQNKELKEVKKKRKKH
;
A
#
# COMPACT_ATOMS: atom_id res chain seq x y z
N MET A 1 -4.66 -7.93 -12.06
CA MET A 1 -4.03 -8.03 -10.73
C MET A 1 -4.71 -7.12 -9.72
N GLU A 2 -5.08 -5.88 -10.06
CA GLU A 2 -6.13 -5.13 -9.33
C GLU A 2 -7.41 -5.97 -9.23
N GLU A 3 -7.79 -6.63 -10.31
CA GLU A 3 -8.85 -7.65 -10.31
C GLU A 3 -8.62 -8.74 -9.25
N LYS A 4 -7.40 -9.27 -9.10
CA LYS A 4 -7.13 -10.36 -8.15
C LYS A 4 -7.39 -9.93 -6.71
N LEU A 5 -6.99 -8.72 -6.34
CA LEU A 5 -7.27 -8.16 -5.01
C LEU A 5 -8.77 -7.90 -4.82
N GLY A 6 -9.42 -7.27 -5.80
CA GLY A 6 -10.85 -7.05 -5.78
C GLY A 6 -11.63 -8.35 -5.58
N LYS A 7 -11.21 -9.43 -6.27
CA LYS A 7 -11.81 -10.77 -6.10
C LYS A 7 -11.54 -11.36 -4.70
N ILE A 8 -10.35 -11.21 -4.13
CA ILE A 8 -10.06 -11.69 -2.76
C ILE A 8 -10.98 -10.98 -1.76
N VAL A 9 -11.10 -9.66 -1.88
CA VAL A 9 -11.94 -8.82 -1.01
C VAL A 9 -13.41 -9.20 -1.18
N LEU A 10 -13.88 -9.38 -2.41
CA LEU A 10 -15.21 -9.86 -2.73
C LEU A 10 -15.51 -11.22 -2.07
N SER A 11 -14.61 -12.19 -2.24
CA SER A 11 -14.75 -13.52 -1.66
C SER A 11 -14.80 -13.46 -0.13
N LYS A 12 -13.86 -12.77 0.52
CA LYS A 12 -13.86 -12.66 1.98
C LYS A 12 -15.06 -11.92 2.54
N ARG A 13 -15.47 -10.84 1.89
CA ARG A 13 -16.69 -10.11 2.28
C ARG A 13 -17.90 -11.04 2.29
N LYS A 14 -18.05 -11.85 1.23
CA LYS A 14 -19.16 -12.82 1.11
C LYS A 14 -19.07 -13.95 2.13
N GLU A 15 -17.87 -14.48 2.40
CA GLU A 15 -17.67 -15.50 3.45
C GLU A 15 -18.05 -14.99 4.85
N LEU A 16 -17.82 -13.70 5.12
CA LEU A 16 -18.21 -13.05 6.36
C LEU A 16 -19.68 -12.58 6.38
N GLY A 17 -20.46 -12.86 5.33
CA GLY A 17 -21.86 -12.47 5.22
C GLY A 17 -22.10 -10.95 5.09
N LEU A 18 -21.08 -10.17 4.78
CA LEU A 18 -21.17 -8.71 4.68
C LEU A 18 -21.70 -8.28 3.31
N THR A 19 -22.51 -7.24 3.26
CA THR A 19 -22.88 -6.49 2.05
C THR A 19 -21.79 -5.48 1.68
N GLN A 20 -21.80 -5.00 0.43
CA GLN A 20 -20.89 -3.92 0.00
C GLN A 20 -21.10 -2.63 0.81
N GLU A 21 -22.33 -2.36 1.23
CA GLU A 21 -22.66 -1.21 2.07
C GLU A 21 -22.07 -1.36 3.48
N GLU A 22 -22.20 -2.53 4.10
CA GLU A 22 -21.62 -2.78 5.43
C GLU A 22 -20.10 -2.72 5.41
N LEU A 23 -19.45 -3.31 4.40
CA LEU A 23 -18.00 -3.19 4.25
C LEU A 23 -17.61 -1.72 4.03
N GLY A 24 -18.32 -1.03 3.16
CA GLY A 24 -18.12 0.39 2.91
C GLY A 24 -18.20 1.23 4.19
N LYS A 25 -19.24 1.04 5.00
CA LYS A 25 -19.39 1.70 6.31
C LYS A 25 -18.22 1.40 7.25
N LYS A 26 -17.76 0.14 7.33
CA LYS A 26 -16.63 -0.26 8.19
C LYS A 26 -15.32 0.44 7.79
N ILE A 27 -15.12 0.71 6.51
CA ILE A 27 -13.84 1.23 5.99
C ILE A 27 -13.90 2.67 5.49
N GLY A 28 -15.05 3.34 5.61
CA GLY A 28 -15.24 4.75 5.23
C GLY A 28 -15.40 4.99 3.72
N TYR A 29 -15.99 4.04 2.99
CA TYR A 29 -16.23 4.14 1.54
C TYR A 29 -17.70 3.86 1.20
N SER A 30 -18.17 4.33 0.04
CA SER A 30 -19.52 4.00 -0.45
C SER A 30 -19.58 2.56 -0.97
N ALA A 31 -20.77 1.95 -0.95
CA ALA A 31 -20.99 0.63 -1.58
C ALA A 31 -20.54 0.62 -3.05
N GLN A 32 -20.75 1.72 -3.78
CA GLN A 32 -20.30 1.86 -5.16
C GLN A 32 -18.77 1.85 -5.29
N ALA A 33 -18.04 2.49 -4.37
CA ALA A 33 -16.58 2.44 -4.34
C ALA A 33 -16.08 1.03 -4.02
N ILE A 34 -16.74 0.30 -3.11
CA ILE A 34 -16.46 -1.11 -2.85
C ILE A 34 -16.70 -1.95 -4.10
N SER A 35 -17.83 -1.77 -4.79
CA SER A 35 -18.14 -2.51 -6.00
C SER A 35 -17.08 -2.33 -7.08
N LYS A 36 -16.69 -1.07 -7.35
CA LYS A 36 -15.61 -0.75 -8.30
C LYS A 36 -14.24 -1.28 -7.88
N PHE A 37 -14.01 -1.42 -6.58
CA PHE A 37 -12.79 -2.04 -6.08
C PHE A 37 -12.82 -3.56 -6.26
N GLU A 38 -13.95 -4.20 -5.99
CA GLU A 38 -14.17 -5.65 -6.13
C GLU A 38 -14.10 -6.14 -7.58
N ASP A 39 -14.54 -5.32 -8.54
CA ASP A 39 -14.44 -5.61 -9.97
C ASP A 39 -13.10 -5.18 -10.59
N GLY A 40 -12.26 -4.45 -9.84
CA GLY A 40 -10.95 -3.98 -10.28
C GLY A 40 -10.98 -2.73 -11.17
N SER A 41 -12.13 -2.07 -11.31
CA SER A 41 -12.27 -0.81 -12.07
C SER A 41 -11.80 0.44 -11.28
N ALA A 42 -11.59 0.31 -9.97
CA ALA A 42 -11.00 1.35 -9.13
C ALA A 42 -10.07 0.76 -8.06
N SER A 43 -9.15 1.58 -7.55
CA SER A 43 -8.34 1.25 -6.38
C SER A 43 -8.70 2.17 -5.21
N LEU A 44 -8.66 1.64 -3.99
CA LEU A 44 -8.82 2.42 -2.76
C LEU A 44 -7.47 3.02 -2.31
N SER A 45 -7.53 3.96 -1.37
CA SER A 45 -6.35 4.58 -0.74
C SER A 45 -5.58 3.57 0.09
N VAL A 46 -4.25 3.64 0.11
CA VAL A 46 -3.42 2.81 1.02
C VAL A 46 -3.79 2.99 2.50
N MET A 47 -4.36 4.15 2.87
CA MET A 47 -4.74 4.44 4.25
C MET A 47 -5.93 3.61 4.74
N VAL A 48 -6.71 3.03 3.82
CA VAL A 48 -7.84 2.16 4.18
C VAL A 48 -7.40 0.78 4.63
N LEU A 49 -6.15 0.39 4.32
CA LEU A 49 -5.67 -0.97 4.53
C LEU A 49 -5.90 -1.51 5.94
N PRO A 50 -5.67 -0.78 7.06
CA PRO A 50 -5.84 -1.32 8.40
C PRO A 50 -7.30 -1.67 8.67
N ASN A 51 -8.21 -0.76 8.29
CA ASN A 51 -9.63 -0.96 8.44
C ASN A 51 -10.13 -2.09 7.54
N LEU A 52 -9.60 -2.19 6.32
CA LEU A 52 -9.94 -3.25 5.37
C LEU A 52 -9.47 -4.63 5.87
N THR A 53 -8.21 -4.73 6.31
CA THR A 53 -7.63 -5.97 6.85
C THR A 53 -8.36 -6.42 8.11
N GLN A 54 -8.67 -5.48 9.01
CA GLN A 54 -9.43 -5.77 10.22
C GLN A 54 -10.87 -6.18 9.91
N ALA A 55 -11.56 -5.45 9.01
CA ALA A 55 -12.94 -5.75 8.65
C ALA A 55 -13.12 -7.13 7.97
N LEU A 56 -12.08 -7.61 7.28
CA LEU A 56 -12.12 -8.85 6.52
C LEU A 56 -11.31 -9.99 7.17
N ASN A 57 -10.71 -9.76 8.34
CA ASN A 57 -9.78 -10.69 8.99
C ASN A 57 -8.68 -11.19 8.04
N LEU A 58 -8.07 -10.24 7.31
CA LEU A 58 -6.98 -10.45 6.36
C LEU A 58 -5.70 -9.79 6.88
N LYS A 59 -4.56 -10.18 6.33
CA LYS A 59 -3.26 -9.52 6.50
C LYS A 59 -2.93 -8.63 5.30
N VAL A 60 -1.99 -7.70 5.45
CA VAL A 60 -1.53 -6.89 4.32
C VAL A 60 -0.81 -7.75 3.29
N ASN A 61 -0.07 -8.76 3.73
CA ASN A 61 0.57 -9.71 2.82
C ASN A 61 -0.43 -10.59 2.05
N ASP A 62 -1.64 -10.84 2.57
CA ASP A 62 -2.69 -11.59 1.84
C ASP A 62 -3.12 -10.85 0.57
N ILE A 63 -3.01 -9.52 0.56
CA ILE A 63 -3.32 -8.63 -0.56
C ILE A 63 -2.46 -8.94 -1.79
N VAL A 64 -1.22 -9.39 -1.58
CA VAL A 64 -0.26 -9.77 -2.63
C VAL A 64 -0.09 -11.28 -2.79
N GLY A 65 -0.79 -12.07 -1.98
CA GLY A 65 -0.65 -13.54 -1.96
C GLY A 65 0.71 -14.00 -1.41
N ILE A 66 1.31 -13.21 -0.53
CA ILE A 66 2.53 -13.61 0.19
C ILE A 66 2.08 -14.32 1.47
N SER A 67 2.35 -15.62 1.56
CA SER A 67 1.99 -16.45 2.72
C SER A 67 3.01 -16.40 3.87
N GLU A 68 4.03 -15.55 3.78
CA GLU A 68 5.15 -15.56 4.73
C GLU A 68 5.10 -14.46 5.80
N GLU A 69 5.45 -14.94 7.00
CA GLU A 69 5.73 -14.28 8.28
C GLU A 69 4.55 -13.73 9.12
N LYS A 70 4.73 -13.87 10.44
CA LYS A 70 3.88 -13.27 11.47
C LYS A 70 3.96 -11.75 11.33
N GLU A 71 2.96 -11.14 10.70
CA GLU A 71 2.77 -9.70 10.80
C GLU A 71 2.38 -9.36 12.24
N GLU A 72 3.30 -8.74 12.99
CA GLU A 72 2.93 -7.95 14.16
C GLU A 72 1.99 -6.85 13.67
N GLU A 73 0.78 -6.77 14.24
CA GLU A 73 -0.17 -5.69 14.00
C GLU A 73 0.55 -4.35 14.18
N LYS A 74 0.84 -3.68 13.07
CA LYS A 74 1.54 -2.39 13.05
C LYS A 74 0.59 -1.35 12.49
N GLU A 75 0.58 -0.18 13.12
CA GLU A 75 -0.12 0.97 12.57
C GLU A 75 0.53 1.39 11.24
N ILE A 76 -0.30 1.79 10.27
CA ILE A 76 0.20 2.39 9.04
C ILE A 76 0.90 3.69 9.36
N LEU A 77 2.01 3.93 8.66
CA LEU A 77 2.75 5.17 8.78
C LEU A 77 1.85 6.37 8.43
N PRO A 78 1.86 7.44 9.25
CA PRO A 78 1.21 8.68 8.88
C PRO A 78 1.80 9.20 7.55
N ILE A 79 1.00 9.94 6.78
CA ILE A 79 1.31 10.38 5.41
C ILE A 79 2.75 10.95 5.27
N PRO A 80 3.24 11.85 6.16
CA PRO A 80 4.60 12.38 6.02
C PRO A 80 5.70 11.32 6.14
N LEU A 81 5.48 10.30 6.97
CA LEU A 81 6.43 9.20 7.13
C LEU A 81 6.36 8.23 5.95
N LEU A 82 5.16 7.93 5.45
CA LEU A 82 5.00 7.12 4.24
C LEU A 82 5.68 7.80 3.02
N ALA A 83 5.43 9.08 2.81
CA ALA A 83 6.03 9.88 1.73
C ALA A 83 7.57 9.81 1.78
N LYS A 84 8.13 10.01 2.97
CA LYS A 84 9.56 9.88 3.22
C LYS A 84 10.08 8.46 2.99
N GLN A 85 9.31 7.45 3.36
CA GLN A 85 9.68 6.04 3.19
C GLN A 85 9.72 5.65 1.71
N ILE A 86 8.75 6.09 0.91
CA ILE A 86 8.75 5.93 -0.56
C ILE A 86 10.02 6.56 -1.17
N LYS A 87 10.34 7.79 -0.76
CA LYS A 87 11.56 8.51 -1.20
C LYS A 87 12.84 7.77 -0.82
N GLN A 88 12.90 7.22 0.39
CA GLN A 88 14.05 6.45 0.85
C GLN A 88 14.19 5.12 0.09
N PHE A 89 13.09 4.41 -0.12
CA PHE A 89 13.06 3.18 -0.89
C PHE A 89 13.61 3.40 -2.31
N ARG A 90 13.10 4.40 -3.03
CA ARG A 90 13.62 4.77 -4.36
C ARG A 90 15.12 5.08 -4.34
N LYS A 91 15.58 5.88 -3.37
CA LYS A 91 17.00 6.25 -3.26
C LYS A 91 17.89 5.05 -2.95
N LYS A 92 17.44 4.07 -2.17
CA LYS A 92 18.18 2.83 -1.92
C LYS A 92 18.38 2.01 -3.20
N LEU A 93 17.43 2.07 -4.12
CA LEU A 93 17.53 1.47 -5.45
C LEU A 93 18.40 2.30 -6.42
N LYS A 94 18.93 3.46 -5.98
CA LYS A 94 19.71 4.41 -6.79
C LYS A 94 18.97 4.93 -8.03
N LEU A 95 17.64 5.03 -7.96
CA LEU A 95 16.79 5.50 -9.07
C LEU A 95 16.42 6.97 -8.91
N SER A 96 16.33 7.70 -10.02
CA SER A 96 15.67 9.00 -10.12
C SER A 96 14.14 8.85 -10.00
N GLN A 97 13.43 9.95 -9.75
CA GLN A 97 11.96 9.93 -9.69
C GLN A 97 11.35 9.54 -11.04
N THR A 98 12.00 9.89 -12.15
CA THR A 98 11.60 9.50 -13.50
C THR A 98 11.75 8.00 -13.71
N GLU A 99 12.93 7.44 -13.49
CA GLU A 99 13.18 6.00 -13.68
C GLU A 99 12.30 5.14 -12.76
N PHE A 100 12.07 5.61 -11.53
CA PHE A 100 11.19 4.92 -10.59
C PHE A 100 9.73 4.96 -11.04
N GLY A 101 9.27 6.10 -11.56
CA GLY A 101 7.95 6.25 -12.16
C GLY A 101 7.79 5.34 -13.37
N GLU A 102 8.73 5.37 -14.31
CA GLU A 102 8.71 4.55 -15.54
C GLU A 102 8.62 3.06 -15.22
N LYS A 103 9.43 2.58 -14.27
CA LYS A 103 9.38 1.19 -13.78
C LYS A 103 8.01 0.78 -13.23
N LEU A 104 7.25 1.73 -12.67
CA LEU A 104 5.91 1.52 -12.11
C LEU A 104 4.79 1.94 -13.08
N SER A 105 5.14 2.36 -14.30
CA SER A 105 4.22 2.95 -15.26
C SER A 105 3.45 4.15 -14.67
N LEU A 106 4.18 5.07 -14.04
CA LEU A 106 3.70 6.29 -13.41
C LEU A 106 4.54 7.48 -13.85
N SER A 107 3.96 8.68 -13.86
CA SER A 107 4.72 9.89 -14.18
C SER A 107 5.67 10.26 -13.04
N GLN A 108 6.79 10.93 -13.39
CA GLN A 108 7.69 11.53 -12.40
C GLN A 108 6.93 12.45 -11.43
N ARG A 109 5.94 13.21 -11.93
CA ARG A 109 5.09 14.11 -11.12
C ARG A 109 4.29 13.34 -10.09
N THR A 110 3.72 12.19 -10.45
CA THR A 110 3.00 11.31 -9.52
C THR A 110 3.91 10.84 -8.40
N ILE A 111 5.13 10.38 -8.73
CA ILE A 111 6.12 9.97 -7.72
C ILE A 111 6.49 11.13 -6.80
N ARG A 112 6.76 12.32 -7.36
CA ARG A 112 7.03 13.52 -6.56
C ARG A 112 5.89 13.83 -5.59
N ASN A 113 4.65 13.81 -6.05
CA ASN A 113 3.50 14.09 -5.19
C ASN A 113 3.35 13.08 -4.05
N TYR A 114 3.65 11.80 -4.29
CA TYR A 114 3.70 10.79 -3.22
C TYR A 114 4.85 11.06 -2.24
N GLU A 115 6.04 11.40 -2.73
CA GLU A 115 7.23 11.62 -1.91
C GLU A 115 7.21 12.90 -1.07
N GLU A 116 6.45 13.91 -1.50
CA GLU A 116 6.25 15.16 -0.77
C GLU A 116 4.96 15.14 0.06
N GLY A 117 4.14 14.08 -0.05
CA GLY A 117 2.90 13.91 0.71
C GLY A 117 1.72 14.73 0.19
N TYR A 118 1.82 15.34 -1.00
CA TYR A 118 0.72 16.07 -1.65
C TYR A 118 -0.41 15.16 -2.11
N SER A 119 -0.12 13.88 -2.33
CA SER A 119 -1.12 12.88 -2.67
C SER A 119 -0.83 11.56 -1.97
N ILE A 120 -1.88 10.83 -1.63
CA ILE A 120 -1.80 9.52 -1.00
C ILE A 120 -1.83 8.46 -2.11
N PRO A 121 -0.89 7.50 -2.13
CA PRO A 121 -0.88 6.46 -3.14
C PRO A 121 -2.06 5.48 -2.96
N PRO A 122 -2.64 4.96 -4.06
CA PRO A 122 -3.64 3.90 -4.00
C PRO A 122 -3.00 2.56 -3.62
N ILE A 123 -3.79 1.58 -3.17
CA ILE A 123 -3.31 0.21 -2.88
C ILE A 123 -2.61 -0.39 -4.12
N SER A 124 -3.10 -0.10 -5.33
CA SER A 124 -2.47 -0.58 -6.56
C SER A 124 -1.03 -0.12 -6.76
N PHE A 125 -0.62 1.01 -6.16
CA PHE A 125 0.79 1.41 -6.14
C PHE A 125 1.65 0.37 -5.42
N LEU A 126 1.20 -0.16 -4.28
CA LEU A 126 1.93 -1.19 -3.56
C LEU A 126 2.04 -2.50 -4.36
N LEU A 127 0.97 -2.87 -5.06
CA LEU A 127 0.98 -4.05 -5.93
C LEU A 127 2.02 -3.91 -7.05
N LYS A 128 2.14 -2.72 -7.63
CA LYS A 128 3.16 -2.41 -8.65
C LYS A 128 4.56 -2.50 -8.06
N ILE A 129 4.78 -1.98 -6.85
CA ILE A 129 6.08 -2.08 -6.15
C ILE A 129 6.45 -3.55 -5.95
N TYR A 130 5.54 -4.36 -5.43
CA TYR A 130 5.78 -5.78 -5.23
C TYR A 130 6.11 -6.49 -6.56
N LYS A 131 5.33 -6.23 -7.61
CA LYS A 131 5.54 -6.85 -8.92
C LYS A 131 6.92 -6.52 -9.52
N VAL A 132 7.36 -5.26 -9.40
CA VAL A 132 8.54 -4.78 -10.10
C VAL A 132 9.82 -5.01 -9.29
N PHE A 133 9.74 -4.88 -7.97
CA PHE A 133 10.90 -4.92 -7.09
C PHE A 133 10.92 -6.14 -6.16
N SER A 134 9.92 -7.04 -6.25
CA SER A 134 9.72 -8.17 -5.32
C SER A 134 9.74 -7.74 -3.85
N PHE A 135 9.30 -6.50 -3.57
CA PHE A 135 9.36 -5.90 -2.25
C PHE A 135 7.99 -5.97 -1.55
N PRO A 136 7.88 -6.58 -0.35
CA PRO A 136 6.60 -6.74 0.33
C PRO A 136 5.91 -5.39 0.63
N PRO A 137 4.61 -5.23 0.33
CA PRO A 137 3.83 -4.03 0.64
C PRO A 137 3.90 -3.61 2.11
N SER A 138 3.79 -4.58 3.01
CA SER A 138 3.86 -4.41 4.46
C SER A 138 5.16 -3.70 4.89
N LYS A 139 6.30 -4.08 4.31
CA LYS A 139 7.59 -3.43 4.59
C LYS A 139 7.66 -1.97 4.11
N LEU A 140 6.82 -1.56 3.15
CA LEU A 140 6.77 -0.18 2.66
C LEU A 140 5.84 0.72 3.49
N ILE A 141 4.74 0.17 4.02
CA ILE A 141 3.72 0.95 4.73
C ILE A 141 3.87 0.94 6.25
N TYR A 142 4.55 -0.07 6.80
CA TYR A 142 4.82 -0.17 8.23
C TYR A 142 6.19 0.39 8.58
N GLN A 143 6.34 0.81 9.84
CA GLN A 143 7.59 1.36 10.32
C GLN A 143 8.68 0.27 10.38
N ASN A 144 9.51 0.19 9.33
CA ASN A 144 10.61 -0.77 9.29
C ASN A 144 11.91 -0.15 9.84
N LYS A 145 12.50 -0.77 10.88
CA LYS A 145 13.82 -0.40 11.42
C LYS A 145 14.94 -0.64 10.39
N GLU A 146 14.80 -1.55 9.45
CA GLU A 146 15.78 -1.84 8.37
C GLU A 146 15.95 -0.68 7.37
N LEU A 147 14.98 0.22 7.29
CA LEU A 147 15.10 1.46 6.51
C LEU A 147 15.74 2.62 7.31
N LYS A 148 15.87 2.49 8.64
CA LYS A 148 16.45 3.51 9.54
C LYS A 148 17.99 3.57 9.50
N GLU A 149 18.67 2.61 8.88
CA GLU A 149 20.15 2.49 8.81
C GLU A 149 20.89 3.59 8.03
N VAL A 150 20.24 4.65 7.52
CA VAL A 150 20.93 5.71 6.74
C VAL A 150 21.14 7.01 7.53
N LYS A 151 20.72 7.12 8.79
CA LYS A 151 20.84 8.37 9.57
C LYS A 151 21.92 8.42 10.67
N LYS A 152 22.88 7.48 10.73
CA LYS A 152 24.01 7.54 11.69
C LYS A 152 25.41 7.43 11.06
N LYS A 153 25.71 8.20 10.02
CA LYS A 153 27.10 8.59 9.71
C LYS A 153 27.19 10.06 9.26
N ARG A 154 26.90 10.97 10.19
CA ARG A 154 27.56 12.28 10.25
C ARG A 154 27.99 12.47 11.69
N LYS A 155 29.11 11.85 12.06
CA LYS A 155 29.84 12.22 13.28
C LYS A 155 30.45 13.59 13.02
N LYS A 156 30.29 14.45 14.02
CA LYS A 156 30.79 15.81 14.17
C LYS A 156 32.29 15.87 13.86
N HIS A 157 32.70 16.89 13.12
CA HIS A 157 34.00 17.53 13.33
C HIS A 157 33.77 18.70 14.27
#